data_AF-A0A9Y2JYU4-F1
#
_entry.id   AF-A0A9Y2JYU4-F1
#
_cell.length_a   1.000
_cell.length_b   1.000
_cell.length_c   1.000
_cell.angle_alpha   90.00
_cell.angle_beta   90.00
_cell.angle_gamma   90.00
#
_symmetry.space_group_name_H-M   'P 1'
#
loop_
_entity.id
_entity.type
_entity.pdbx_description
1 polymer ?
#
loop_
_entity_poly.entity_id
_entity_poly.type
_entity_poly.pdbx_seq_one_letter_code
_entity_poly.pdbx_strand_id
1 'polypeptide(L)'
;MLVGLAPAHAAAAPSCDRAALVDTRLAQLGRFGVEWRVGPTRPDAWGVARPDEGVTVSEVVPCNPALILSIVNHEWMHTQQQRAYPDSRLRSRAYGRNVETVADCGSLLLGSRYTPYLDARARETCRAVVGCTAFEDGAARRLLAAAGQ
;
A
#
# COMPACT_ATOMS: atom_id res chain seq x y z
N MET A 1 15.13 56.23 11.00
CA MET A 1 14.01 55.35 10.59
C MET A 1 14.36 53.93 10.99
N LEU A 2 13.66 53.36 11.97
CA LEU A 2 13.81 51.95 12.38
C LEU A 2 12.69 51.17 11.68
N VAL A 3 13.04 50.34 10.69
CA VAL A 3 12.10 49.41 10.07
C VAL A 3 12.05 48.17 10.94
N GLY A 4 10.97 48.02 11.70
CA GLY A 4 10.70 46.81 12.47
C GLY A 4 10.37 45.65 11.52
N LEU A 5 11.26 44.65 11.47
CA LEU A 5 10.96 43.38 10.84
C LEU A 5 9.94 42.64 11.71
N ALA A 6 8.74 42.45 11.18
CA ALA A 6 7.74 41.58 11.80
C ALA A 6 8.27 40.15 11.87
N PRO A 7 7.96 39.38 12.93
CA PRO A 7 8.38 38.00 13.03
C PRO A 7 7.72 37.19 11.90
N ALA A 8 8.55 36.52 11.11
CA ALA A 8 8.08 35.52 10.16
C ALA A 8 7.28 34.48 10.96
N HIS A 9 5.98 34.37 10.67
CA HIS A 9 5.18 33.27 11.17
C HIS A 9 5.84 32.00 10.65
N ALA A 10 6.41 31.20 11.55
CA ALA A 10 6.92 29.88 11.21
C ALA A 10 5.77 29.12 10.55
N ALA A 11 5.91 28.82 9.26
CA ALA A 11 4.98 27.96 8.56
C ALA A 11 4.87 26.66 9.37
N ALA A 12 3.66 26.31 9.81
CA ALA A 12 3.43 25.02 10.44
C ALA A 12 4.04 23.95 9.54
N ALA A 13 4.88 23.08 10.11
CA ALA A 13 5.41 21.93 9.36
C ALA A 13 4.21 21.24 8.69
N PRO A 14 4.28 20.93 7.38
CA PRO A 14 3.14 20.37 6.67
C PRO A 14 2.64 19.15 7.45
N SER A 15 1.45 19.30 8.05
CA SER A 15 0.77 18.18 8.68
C SER A 15 0.61 17.13 7.61
N CYS A 16 1.12 15.92 7.84
CA CYS A 16 0.92 14.83 6.90
C CYS A 16 -0.56 14.46 6.92
N ASP A 17 -1.29 15.02 5.96
CA ASP A 17 -2.65 14.64 5.69
C ASP A 17 -2.64 13.26 5.01
N ARG A 18 -2.67 12.22 5.85
CA ARG A 18 -2.68 10.82 5.41
C ARG A 18 -3.89 10.54 4.53
N ALA A 19 -5.05 11.12 4.87
CA ALA A 19 -6.26 10.94 4.09
C ALA A 19 -6.09 11.54 2.69
N ALA A 20 -5.55 12.76 2.58
CA ALA A 20 -5.24 13.36 1.29
C ALA A 20 -4.23 12.54 0.46
N LEU A 21 -3.21 11.96 1.09
CA LEU A 21 -2.25 11.08 0.40
C LEU A 21 -2.90 9.79 -0.12
N VAL A 22 -3.74 9.16 0.71
CA VAL A 22 -4.54 7.98 0.32
C VAL A 22 -5.46 8.34 -0.84
N ASP A 23 -6.23 9.42 -0.72
CA ASP A 23 -7.20 9.85 -1.72
C ASP A 23 -6.54 10.22 -3.06
N THR A 24 -5.44 10.97 -3.01
CA THR A 24 -4.66 11.34 -4.20
C THR A 24 -4.16 10.10 -4.93
N ARG A 25 -3.65 9.11 -4.20
CA ARG A 25 -3.16 7.89 -4.82
C ARG A 25 -4.28 7.03 -5.38
N LEU A 26 -5.41 6.92 -4.67
CA LEU A 26 -6.58 6.20 -5.16
C LEU A 26 -7.25 6.88 -6.35
N ALA A 27 -7.12 8.20 -6.51
CA ALA A 27 -7.54 8.89 -7.73
C ALA A 27 -6.73 8.47 -8.95
N GLN A 28 -5.48 8.04 -8.76
CA GLN A 28 -4.62 7.52 -9.84
C GLN A 28 -4.88 6.04 -10.12
N LEU A 29 -5.15 5.25 -9.08
CA LEU A 29 -5.29 3.79 -9.20
C LEU A 29 -6.73 3.33 -9.44
N GLY A 30 -7.72 4.12 -9.03
CA GLY A 30 -9.13 3.72 -8.97
C GLY A 30 -9.48 3.01 -7.65
N ARG A 31 -10.68 3.29 -7.12
CA ARG A 31 -11.20 2.71 -5.86
C ARG A 31 -11.97 1.39 -6.07
N PHE A 32 -12.51 1.16 -7.26
CA PHE A 32 -13.29 -0.05 -7.63
C PHE A 32 -14.41 -0.41 -6.66
N GLY A 33 -15.13 0.59 -6.11
CA GLY A 33 -16.24 0.37 -5.19
C GLY A 33 -15.83 -0.05 -3.78
N VAL A 34 -14.52 -0.05 -3.47
CA VAL A 34 -14.00 -0.37 -2.14
C VAL A 34 -13.99 0.90 -1.28
N GLU A 35 -14.46 0.80 -0.03
CA GLU A 35 -14.32 1.88 0.95
C GLU A 35 -12.87 1.96 1.43
N TRP A 36 -12.32 3.17 1.52
CA TRP A 36 -10.97 3.42 2.03
C TRP A 36 -11.05 4.46 3.13
N ARG A 37 -10.38 4.19 4.26
CA ARG A 37 -10.32 5.11 5.39
C ARG A 37 -8.96 5.10 6.07
N VAL A 38 -8.66 6.19 6.76
CA VAL A 38 -7.56 6.27 7.73
C VAL A 38 -8.15 6.10 9.13
N GLY A 39 -7.57 5.23 9.95
CA GLY A 39 -8.04 5.01 11.31
C GLY A 39 -7.31 3.89 12.04
N PRO A 40 -7.84 3.43 13.18
CA PRO A 40 -7.24 2.36 13.96
C PRO A 40 -7.17 1.04 13.17
N THR A 41 -6.02 0.37 13.25
CA THR A 41 -5.76 -0.96 12.70
C THR A 41 -5.31 -1.92 13.81
N ARG A 42 -5.05 -3.19 13.48
CA ARG A 42 -4.37 -4.11 14.41
C ARG A 42 -2.95 -3.60 14.73
N PRO A 43 -2.41 -3.83 15.94
CA PRO A 43 -1.14 -3.24 16.38
C PRO A 43 0.08 -3.57 15.51
N ASP A 44 0.02 -4.68 14.78
CA ASP A 44 1.08 -5.20 13.92
C ASP A 44 0.90 -4.85 12.44
N ALA A 45 -0.07 -4.01 12.07
CA ALA A 45 -0.32 -3.66 10.67
C ALA A 45 -0.53 -2.18 10.42
N TRP A 46 0.07 -1.72 9.33
CA TRP A 46 -0.06 -0.36 8.82
C TRP A 46 -1.16 -0.18 7.77
N GLY A 47 -1.64 -1.28 7.21
CA GLY A 47 -2.79 -1.36 6.32
C GLY A 47 -3.50 -2.69 6.51
N VAL A 48 -4.81 -2.72 6.23
CA VAL A 48 -5.59 -3.96 6.19
C VAL A 48 -6.68 -3.84 5.13
N ALA A 49 -6.66 -4.72 4.14
CA ALA A 49 -7.76 -4.94 3.20
C ALA A 49 -8.63 -6.14 3.61
N ARG A 50 -9.94 -5.91 3.79
CA ARG A 50 -10.94 -6.95 4.06
C ARG A 50 -12.07 -6.91 3.02
N PRO A 51 -12.53 -8.07 2.51
CA PRO A 51 -13.56 -8.10 1.46
C PRO A 51 -14.83 -7.30 1.79
N ASP A 52 -15.30 -7.36 3.04
CA ASP A 52 -16.59 -6.78 3.44
C ASP A 52 -16.46 -5.44 4.21
N GLU A 53 -15.25 -5.06 4.64
CA GLU A 53 -15.01 -3.86 5.46
C GLU A 53 -14.19 -2.78 4.71
N GLY A 54 -13.73 -3.09 3.50
CA GLY A 54 -12.87 -2.21 2.72
C GLY A 54 -11.41 -2.21 3.19
N VAL A 55 -10.73 -1.09 3.00
CA VAL A 55 -9.33 -0.91 3.36
C VAL A 55 -9.19 0.16 4.44
N THR A 56 -8.46 -0.18 5.51
CA THR A 56 -8.06 0.77 6.54
C THR A 56 -6.55 0.96 6.53
N VAL A 57 -6.08 2.20 6.35
CA VAL A 57 -4.68 2.60 6.55
C VAL A 57 -4.53 3.15 7.96
N SER A 58 -3.50 2.70 8.68
CA SER A 58 -3.31 3.02 10.08
C SER A 58 -3.02 4.51 10.31
N GLU A 59 -3.72 5.12 11.25
CA GLU A 59 -3.50 6.52 11.63
C GLU A 59 -2.14 6.76 12.32
N VAL A 60 -1.52 5.71 12.87
CA VAL A 60 -0.23 5.79 13.57
C VAL A 60 0.98 5.56 12.66
N VAL A 61 0.77 5.28 11.36
CA VAL A 61 1.86 5.18 10.38
C VAL A 61 2.69 6.47 10.39
N PRO A 62 4.03 6.41 10.43
CA PRO A 62 4.86 7.61 10.38
C PRO A 62 4.50 8.52 9.19
N CYS A 63 4.59 9.84 9.41
CA CYS A 63 4.33 10.88 8.41
C CYS A 63 5.38 10.89 7.28
N ASN A 64 5.43 9.82 6.48
CA ASN A 64 6.34 9.63 5.37
C ASN A 64 5.49 9.32 4.12
N PRO A 65 5.40 10.24 3.14
CA PRO A 65 4.60 10.02 1.94
C PRO A 65 4.96 8.75 1.18
N ALA A 66 6.24 8.42 1.04
CA ALA A 66 6.65 7.21 0.33
C ALA A 66 6.18 5.93 1.03
N LEU A 67 6.16 5.93 2.36
CA LEU A 67 5.66 4.82 3.15
C LEU A 67 4.14 4.66 3.00
N ILE A 68 3.39 5.76 3.16
CA ILE A 68 1.93 5.76 3.02
C ILE A 68 1.51 5.30 1.63
N LEU A 69 2.16 5.81 0.57
CA LEU A 69 1.92 5.37 -0.80
C LEU A 69 2.25 3.89 -1.01
N SER A 70 3.30 3.37 -0.36
CA SER A 70 3.65 1.95 -0.46
C SER A 70 2.61 1.05 0.22
N ILE A 71 2.06 1.49 1.35
CA ILE A 71 0.93 0.82 2.03
C ILE A 71 -0.30 0.82 1.13
N VAL A 72 -0.67 1.98 0.57
CA VAL A 72 -1.84 2.08 -0.33
C VAL A 72 -1.68 1.16 -1.54
N ASN A 73 -0.52 1.16 -2.19
CA ASN A 73 -0.25 0.28 -3.32
C ASN A 73 -0.37 -1.22 -2.92
N HIS A 74 0.16 -1.61 -1.76
CA HIS A 74 0.10 -2.99 -1.26
C HIS A 74 -1.35 -3.41 -0.98
N GLU A 75 -2.10 -2.63 -0.19
CA GLU A 75 -3.50 -2.95 0.12
C GLU A 75 -4.38 -2.91 -1.14
N TRP A 76 -4.09 -2.01 -2.07
CA TRP A 76 -4.80 -1.95 -3.34
C TRP A 76 -4.59 -3.24 -4.15
N MET A 77 -3.39 -3.83 -4.13
CA MET A 77 -3.15 -5.13 -4.75
C MET A 77 -3.99 -6.25 -4.11
N HIS A 78 -4.19 -6.23 -2.78
CA HIS A 78 -5.12 -7.15 -2.14
C HIS A 78 -6.55 -6.97 -2.62
N THR A 79 -7.01 -5.73 -2.83
CA THR A 79 -8.35 -5.52 -3.42
C THR A 79 -8.46 -6.15 -4.82
N GLN A 80 -7.39 -6.09 -5.63
CA GLN A 80 -7.39 -6.75 -6.94
C GLN A 80 -7.39 -8.28 -6.83
N GLN A 81 -6.65 -8.84 -5.88
CA GLN A 81 -6.68 -10.28 -5.59
C GLN A 81 -8.09 -10.74 -5.16
N GLN A 82 -8.78 -9.93 -4.35
CA GLN A 82 -10.16 -10.18 -3.92
C GLN A 82 -11.14 -10.08 -5.09
N ARG A 83 -10.97 -9.13 -6.00
CA ARG A 83 -11.78 -9.03 -7.23
C ARG A 83 -11.57 -10.21 -8.17
N ALA A 84 -10.32 -10.64 -8.36
CA ALA A 84 -9.98 -11.78 -9.22
C ALA A 84 -10.50 -13.12 -8.64
N TYR A 85 -10.46 -13.26 -7.31
CA TYR A 85 -10.93 -14.43 -6.60
C TYR A 85 -11.73 -14.02 -5.35
N PRO A 86 -13.05 -13.74 -5.48
CA PRO A 86 -13.87 -13.32 -4.35
C PRO A 86 -13.93 -14.38 -3.23
N ASP A 87 -14.04 -15.65 -3.62
CA ASP A 87 -14.00 -16.78 -2.70
C ASP A 87 -12.60 -16.95 -2.09
N SER A 88 -12.52 -16.97 -0.76
CA SER A 88 -11.27 -17.04 0.00
C SER A 88 -10.54 -18.37 -0.18
N ARG A 89 -11.24 -19.48 -0.47
CA ARG A 89 -10.63 -20.79 -0.74
C ARG A 89 -10.01 -20.80 -2.13
N LEU A 90 -10.69 -20.25 -3.13
CA LEU A 90 -10.13 -20.07 -4.48
C LEU A 90 -8.93 -19.15 -4.46
N ARG A 91 -9.00 -18.03 -3.74
CA ARG A 91 -7.87 -17.10 -3.55
C ARG A 91 -6.68 -17.78 -2.86
N SER A 92 -6.96 -18.56 -1.82
CA SER A 92 -5.94 -19.38 -1.14
C SER A 92 -5.34 -20.44 -2.06
N ARG A 93 -6.12 -21.04 -2.96
CA ARG A 93 -5.59 -21.98 -3.97
C ARG A 93 -4.76 -21.27 -5.03
N ALA A 94 -5.14 -20.06 -5.43
CA ALA A 94 -4.46 -19.29 -6.46
C ALA A 94 -3.10 -18.77 -6.00
N TYR A 95 -3.01 -18.21 -4.79
CA TYR A 95 -1.79 -17.56 -4.29
C TYR A 95 -1.11 -18.32 -3.15
N GLY A 96 -1.86 -19.11 -2.38
CA GLY A 96 -1.35 -19.82 -1.20
C GLY A 96 -0.64 -18.88 -0.24
N ARG A 97 0.55 -19.30 0.21
CA ARG A 97 1.41 -18.51 1.09
C ARG A 97 2.01 -17.27 0.44
N ASN A 98 1.87 -17.10 -0.88
CA ASN A 98 2.46 -15.98 -1.61
C ASN A 98 1.51 -14.77 -1.71
N VAL A 99 0.31 -14.81 -1.12
CA VAL A 99 -0.69 -13.73 -1.26
C VAL A 99 -0.12 -12.34 -0.93
N GLU A 100 0.62 -12.24 0.17
CA GLU A 100 1.30 -11.03 0.62
C GLU A 100 2.46 -10.64 -0.31
N THR A 101 3.24 -11.63 -0.76
CA THR A 101 4.36 -11.34 -1.68
C THR A 101 3.88 -10.92 -3.06
N VAL A 102 2.77 -11.48 -3.56
CA VAL A 102 2.14 -11.00 -4.80
C VAL A 102 1.68 -9.55 -4.65
N ALA A 103 1.13 -9.18 -3.48
CA ALA A 103 0.76 -7.80 -3.20
C ALA A 103 1.98 -6.87 -3.18
N ASP A 104 3.08 -7.27 -2.51
CA ASP A 104 4.36 -6.54 -2.55
C ASP A 104 4.92 -6.40 -3.96
N CYS A 105 4.89 -7.47 -4.76
CA CYS A 105 5.36 -7.44 -6.14
C CYS A 105 4.56 -6.47 -7.00
N GLY A 106 3.23 -6.46 -6.87
CA GLY A 106 2.40 -5.46 -7.53
C GLY A 106 2.66 -4.04 -7.02
N SER A 107 2.89 -3.91 -5.71
CA SER A 107 3.24 -2.65 -5.06
C SER A 107 4.55 -2.07 -5.63
N LEU A 108 5.59 -2.90 -5.81
CA LEU A 108 6.84 -2.48 -6.49
C LEU A 108 6.60 -2.02 -7.92
N LEU A 109 5.80 -2.76 -8.69
CA LEU A 109 5.46 -2.38 -10.07
C LEU A 109 4.70 -1.06 -10.14
N LEU A 110 3.95 -0.72 -9.09
CA LEU A 110 3.27 0.57 -8.91
C LEU A 110 4.18 1.69 -8.38
N GLY A 111 5.46 1.40 -8.12
CA GLY A 111 6.48 2.37 -7.70
C GLY A 111 6.72 2.47 -6.19
N SER A 112 6.27 1.49 -5.40
CA SER A 112 6.52 1.46 -3.96
C SER A 112 8.01 1.34 -3.62
N ARG A 113 8.41 1.97 -2.51
CA ARG A 113 9.78 1.89 -1.97
C ARG A 113 9.92 0.89 -0.83
N TYR A 114 8.80 0.52 -0.21
CA TYR A 114 8.76 -0.37 0.94
C TYR A 114 7.91 -1.59 0.59
N THR A 115 8.45 -2.78 0.87
CA THR A 115 7.80 -4.06 0.61
C THR A 115 8.12 -5.05 1.73
N PRO A 116 7.38 -5.01 2.83
CA PRO A 116 7.76 -5.68 4.07
C PRO A 116 7.92 -7.20 3.92
N TYR A 117 7.21 -7.86 3.01
CA TYR A 117 7.30 -9.30 2.79
C TYR A 117 8.48 -9.67 1.88
N LEU A 118 8.82 -8.84 0.89
CA LEU A 118 10.08 -9.01 0.14
C LEU A 118 11.29 -8.68 1.01
N ASP A 119 11.20 -7.66 1.87
CA ASP A 119 12.23 -7.28 2.82
C ASP A 119 12.43 -8.37 3.88
N ALA A 120 11.34 -8.98 4.38
CA ALA A 120 11.39 -10.12 5.28
C ALA A 120 12.05 -11.33 4.62
N ARG A 121 11.64 -11.67 3.39
CA ARG A 121 12.26 -12.76 2.62
C ARG A 121 13.75 -12.52 2.37
N ALA A 122 14.15 -11.28 2.10
CA ALA A 122 15.55 -10.90 1.96
C ALA A 122 16.33 -11.16 3.25
N ARG A 123 15.79 -10.76 4.41
CA ARG A 123 16.38 -11.06 5.72
C ARG A 123 16.48 -12.56 5.99
N GLU A 124 15.39 -13.31 5.75
CA GLU A 124 15.33 -14.76 5.98
C GLU A 124 16.32 -15.55 5.13
N THR A 125 16.55 -15.10 3.89
CA THR A 125 17.49 -15.76 2.96
C THR A 125 18.91 -15.19 3.04
N CYS A 126 19.18 -14.28 3.98
CA CYS A 126 20.45 -13.56 4.11
C CYS A 126 20.90 -12.89 2.80
N ARG A 127 19.95 -12.39 2.00
CA ARG A 127 20.20 -11.67 0.75
C ARG A 127 19.93 -10.18 0.93
N ALA A 128 20.75 -9.34 0.31
CA ALA A 128 20.58 -7.90 0.38
C ALA A 128 19.29 -7.41 -0.31
N VAL A 129 18.85 -8.10 -1.37
CA VAL A 129 17.59 -7.86 -2.08
C VAL A 129 17.04 -9.20 -2.56
N VAL A 130 15.74 -9.44 -2.37
CA VAL A 130 15.03 -10.54 -3.02
C VAL A 130 13.91 -9.96 -3.86
N GLY A 131 14.01 -10.19 -5.17
CA GLY A 131 12.93 -9.85 -6.09
C GLY A 131 11.80 -10.87 -6.07
N CYS A 132 10.79 -10.59 -6.89
CA CYS A 132 9.67 -11.47 -7.14
C CYS A 132 10.12 -12.72 -7.90
N THR A 133 9.56 -13.88 -7.56
CA THR A 133 9.62 -15.07 -8.41
C THR A 133 8.81 -14.86 -9.69
N ALA A 134 9.05 -15.68 -10.72
CA ALA A 134 8.28 -15.62 -11.97
C ALA A 134 6.76 -15.77 -11.74
N PHE A 135 6.37 -16.58 -10.76
CA PHE A 135 4.96 -16.72 -10.37
C PHE A 135 4.42 -15.41 -9.78
N GLU A 136 5.13 -14.79 -8.85
CA GLU A 136 4.67 -13.59 -8.14
C GLU A 136 4.60 -12.37 -9.07
N ASP A 137 5.64 -12.14 -9.87
CA ASP A 137 5.67 -11.08 -10.87
C ASP A 137 4.59 -11.29 -11.93
N GLY A 138 4.43 -12.51 -12.44
CA GLY A 138 3.39 -12.85 -13.41
C GLY A 138 1.97 -12.67 -12.85
N ALA A 139 1.73 -13.06 -11.60
CA ALA A 139 0.45 -12.86 -10.93
C ALA A 139 0.15 -11.36 -10.71
N ALA A 140 1.13 -10.61 -10.21
CA ALA A 140 1.00 -9.17 -9.99
C ALA A 140 0.69 -8.42 -11.30
N ARG A 141 1.42 -8.71 -12.38
CA ARG A 141 1.18 -8.10 -13.70
C ARG A 141 -0.20 -8.42 -14.26
N ARG A 142 -0.70 -9.65 -14.09
CA ARG A 142 -2.06 -10.01 -14.52
C ARG A 142 -3.13 -9.21 -13.78
N LEU A 143 -2.96 -9.02 -12.47
CA LEU A 143 -3.87 -8.20 -11.66
C LEU A 143 -3.86 -6.74 -12.12
N LEU A 144 -2.67 -6.17 -12.36
CA LEU A 144 -2.53 -4.80 -12.86
C LEU A 144 -3.16 -4.63 -14.25
N ALA A 145 -2.93 -5.57 -15.16
CA ALA A 145 -3.51 -5.54 -16.50
C ALA A 145 -5.04 -5.67 -16.50
N ALA A 146 -5.61 -6.41 -15.54
CA ALA A 146 -7.06 -6.52 -15.38
C ALA A 146 -7.69 -5.28 -14.73
N ALA A 147 -6.93 -4.52 -13.94
CA ALA A 147 -7.39 -3.30 -13.29
C ALA A 147 -7.30 -2.04 -14.19
N GLY A 148 -6.45 -2.06 -15.21
CA GLY A 148 -6.35 -0.99 -16.22
C GLY A 148 -7.37 -1.09 -17.37
N GLN A 149 -8.26 -2.10 -17.32
CA GLN A 149 -9.43 -2.26 -18.19
C GLN A 149 -10.67 -1.76 -17.45
#